data_AF-A0A336JJB2-F1
#
_entry.id   AF-A0A336JJB2-F1
#
_cell.length_a   1.000
_cell.length_b   1.000
_cell.length_c   1.000
_cell.angle_alpha   90.00
_cell.angle_beta   90.00
_cell.angle_gamma   90.00
#
_symmetry.space_group_name_H-M   'P 1'
#
loop_
_entity.id
_entity.type
_entity.pdbx_description
1 polymer ?
#
loop_
_entity_poly.entity_id
_entity_poly.type
_entity_poly.pdbx_seq_one_letter_code
_entity_poly.pdbx_strand_id
1 'polypeptide(L)'
;MADQARALGFDAFGICAPDSIPEAPARLRAFLDAGYHGDMAWLADRPERRSDPRVMWSEVRSVILLGFNYGPDVDPRTVLARKDRGAISVYAQGDDYHDVIKARLKLFGRWLVATAGGDVKVFIDTAAVMEKPLAQAAGLGWQGRHTNLVSTSRGSWMFLGAVFTTLDLPRDASERDHCGSCRACLDACPTAAFPAPYQLDARRCISYLTIEHKGAIPHEFRPRLGNRIYGCDDCLAACPWNKFAQAGREAKLAARQGLRAPELGELVRLDDPSFRALFTKSPVKRVGRDRFIRNVLIAIGNSGDVELAVEAERLLADPSATIRGAAAWALAQLLPPERFAALKASHLAGEPHQGVRAEWGGVAAE
;
A
#
# COMPACT_ATOMS: atom_id res chain seq x y z
N MET A 1 -19.18 24.70 1.57
CA MET A 1 -18.00 23.88 1.20
C MET A 1 -18.27 22.39 1.37
N ALA A 2 -18.70 21.94 2.55
CA ALA A 2 -19.01 20.52 2.79
C ALA A 2 -20.03 19.93 1.78
N ASP A 3 -21.10 20.65 1.44
CA ASP A 3 -22.07 20.18 0.45
C ASP A 3 -21.48 20.04 -0.96
N GLN A 4 -20.59 20.96 -1.35
CA GLN A 4 -19.87 20.85 -2.62
C GLN A 4 -18.94 19.63 -2.62
N ALA A 5 -18.21 19.39 -1.53
CA ALA A 5 -17.38 18.20 -1.39
C ALA A 5 -18.23 16.93 -1.53
N ARG A 6 -19.40 16.88 -0.88
CA ARG A 6 -20.35 15.77 -0.97
C ARG A 6 -20.88 15.58 -2.39
N ALA A 7 -21.23 16.66 -3.08
CA ALA A 7 -21.68 16.63 -4.48
C ALA A 7 -20.61 16.10 -5.43
N LEU A 8 -19.33 16.33 -5.13
CA LEU A 8 -18.19 15.77 -5.87
C LEU A 8 -17.84 14.33 -5.47
N GLY A 9 -18.57 13.76 -4.51
CA GLY A 9 -18.45 12.36 -4.10
C GLY A 9 -17.62 12.14 -2.84
N PHE A 10 -17.04 13.18 -2.23
CA PHE A 10 -16.29 13.05 -0.98
C PHE A 10 -17.22 12.73 0.20
N ASP A 11 -16.75 11.85 1.07
CA ASP A 11 -17.48 11.29 2.20
C ASP A 11 -17.11 11.96 3.54
N ALA A 12 -15.93 12.56 3.59
CA ALA A 12 -15.47 13.34 4.74
C ALA A 12 -14.88 14.67 4.27
N PHE A 13 -15.03 15.70 5.11
CA PHE A 13 -14.57 17.06 4.88
C PHE A 13 -14.17 17.65 6.23
N GLY A 14 -13.07 18.39 6.26
CA GLY A 14 -12.69 19.18 7.42
C GLY A 14 -11.57 20.15 7.10
N ILE A 15 -11.36 21.12 7.98
CA ILE A 15 -10.39 22.20 7.80
C ILE A 15 -9.52 22.31 9.05
N CYS A 16 -8.20 22.34 8.87
CA CYS A 16 -7.25 22.64 9.94
C CYS A 16 -6.31 23.77 9.54
N ALA A 17 -5.55 24.27 10.53
CA ALA A 17 -4.48 25.21 10.29
C ALA A 17 -3.23 24.47 9.75
N PRO A 18 -2.38 25.12 8.95
CA PRO A 18 -1.16 24.52 8.40
C PRO A 18 -0.22 23.92 9.46
N ASP A 19 -0.18 24.49 10.65
CA ASP A 19 0.68 24.10 11.77
C ASP A 19 0.01 23.13 12.77
N SER A 20 -1.14 22.55 12.41
CA SER A 20 -1.92 21.69 13.33
C SER A 20 -1.30 20.30 13.59
N ILE A 21 -0.08 20.03 13.12
CA ILE A 21 0.65 18.77 13.31
C ILE A 21 2.02 18.98 13.97
N PRO A 22 2.11 19.63 15.14
CA PRO A 22 3.39 20.06 15.73
C PRO A 22 4.35 18.91 16.06
N GLU A 23 3.84 17.69 16.23
CA GLU A 23 4.64 16.49 16.53
C GLU A 23 5.22 15.82 15.27
N ALA A 24 4.73 16.17 14.08
CA ALA A 24 5.11 15.53 12.82
C ALA A 24 6.63 15.59 12.52
N PRO A 25 7.33 16.73 12.70
CA PRO A 25 8.77 16.79 12.46
C PRO A 25 9.56 15.79 13.31
N ALA A 26 9.27 15.72 14.61
CA ALA A 26 9.97 14.84 15.54
C ALA A 26 9.67 13.36 15.26
N ARG A 27 8.41 13.01 14.96
CA ARG A 27 8.01 11.65 14.60
C ARG A 27 8.61 11.20 13.27
N LEU A 28 8.65 12.08 12.27
CA LEU A 28 9.31 11.78 10.99
C LEU A 28 10.80 11.53 11.20
N ARG A 29 11.48 12.39 11.97
CA ARG A 29 12.90 12.23 12.29
C ARG A 29 13.15 10.87 12.94
N ALA A 30 12.38 10.50 13.95
CA ALA A 30 12.51 9.19 14.60
C ALA A 30 12.31 8.01 13.64
N PHE A 31 11.32 8.09 12.74
CA PHE A 31 11.07 7.07 11.71
C PHE A 31 12.23 6.96 10.71
N LEU A 32 12.82 8.09 10.32
CA LEU A 32 13.96 8.12 9.41
C LEU A 32 15.24 7.60 10.07
N ASP A 33 15.53 8.05 11.30
CA ASP A 33 16.73 7.68 12.06
C ASP A 33 16.73 6.18 12.40
N ALA A 34 15.55 5.59 12.64
CA ALA A 34 15.40 4.14 12.83
C ALA A 34 15.51 3.32 11.52
N GLY A 35 15.64 3.98 10.36
CA GLY A 35 15.70 3.32 9.05
C GLY A 35 14.38 2.67 8.63
N TYR A 36 13.26 2.98 9.29
CA TYR A 36 11.97 2.34 9.06
C TYR A 36 11.35 2.66 7.69
N HIS A 37 11.93 3.59 6.93
CA HIS A 37 11.52 3.92 5.55
C HIS A 37 12.01 2.92 4.49
N GLY A 38 12.99 2.06 4.82
CA GLY A 38 13.57 1.14 3.85
C GLY A 38 14.11 1.84 2.61
N ASP A 39 13.76 1.34 1.42
CA ASP A 39 14.24 1.82 0.12
C ASP A 39 13.55 3.14 -0.34
N MET A 40 12.60 3.66 0.43
CA MET A 40 11.84 4.87 0.11
C MET A 40 12.67 6.15 0.38
N ALA A 41 13.79 6.31 -0.33
CA ALA A 41 14.71 7.44 -0.15
C ALA A 41 14.04 8.82 -0.31
N TRP A 42 12.94 8.90 -1.06
CA TRP A 42 12.12 10.10 -1.21
C TRP A 42 11.44 10.56 0.09
N LEU A 43 11.37 9.73 1.13
CA LEU A 43 10.94 10.14 2.48
C LEU A 43 12.04 10.88 3.23
N ALA A 44 13.30 10.55 2.96
CA ALA A 44 14.48 11.19 3.55
C ALA A 44 14.95 12.42 2.75
N ASP A 45 14.52 12.55 1.48
CA ASP A 45 14.76 13.75 0.68
C ASP A 45 13.86 14.90 1.14
N ARG A 46 14.46 15.96 1.70
CA ARG A 46 13.79 17.18 2.20
C ARG A 46 12.61 16.89 3.15
N PRO A 47 12.84 16.21 4.29
CA PRO A 47 11.79 15.80 5.24
C PRO A 47 11.02 16.98 5.83
N GLU A 48 11.62 18.18 5.85
CA GLU A 48 10.97 19.42 6.26
C GLU A 48 9.72 19.74 5.44
N ARG A 49 9.67 19.36 4.15
CA ARG A 49 8.49 19.58 3.30
C ARG A 49 7.28 18.78 3.76
N ARG A 50 7.51 17.59 4.32
CA ARG A 50 6.46 16.70 4.87
C ARG A 50 5.97 17.16 6.23
N SER A 51 6.85 17.81 6.97
CA SER A 51 6.64 18.12 8.38
C SER A 51 5.83 19.40 8.58
N ASP A 52 5.84 20.31 7.61
CA ASP A 52 5.12 21.58 7.68
C ASP A 52 4.58 21.99 6.30
N PRO A 53 3.24 22.03 6.10
CA PRO A 53 2.59 22.57 4.90
C PRO A 53 3.13 23.92 4.41
N ARG A 54 3.56 24.82 5.31
CA ARG A 54 4.08 26.16 4.97
C ARG A 54 5.42 26.09 4.23
N VAL A 55 6.19 25.03 4.43
CA VAL A 55 7.45 24.82 3.69
C VAL A 55 7.16 24.46 2.22
N MET A 56 6.03 23.80 1.95
CA MET A 56 5.62 23.55 0.56
C MET A 56 5.00 24.76 -0.12
N TRP A 57 4.36 25.64 0.66
CA TRP A 57 3.74 26.86 0.17
C TRP A 57 3.58 27.88 1.29
N SER A 58 4.41 28.91 1.28
CA SER A 58 4.49 29.93 2.35
C SER A 58 3.18 30.67 2.60
N GLU A 59 2.34 30.81 1.58
CA GLU A 59 1.11 31.59 1.60
C GLU A 59 -0.10 30.76 2.06
N VAL A 60 0.08 29.47 2.38
CA VAL A 60 -1.00 28.63 2.90
C VAL A 60 -1.50 29.16 4.24
N ARG A 61 -2.81 29.42 4.32
CA ARG A 61 -3.50 29.85 5.55
C ARG A 61 -4.48 28.80 6.08
N SER A 62 -4.93 27.89 5.22
CA SER A 62 -5.83 26.81 5.59
C SER A 62 -5.49 25.53 4.83
N VAL A 63 -5.72 24.38 5.47
CA VAL A 63 -5.64 23.07 4.84
C VAL A 63 -7.00 22.40 4.91
N ILE A 64 -7.62 22.13 3.77
CA ILE A 64 -8.89 21.42 3.64
C ILE A 64 -8.58 19.94 3.37
N LEU A 65 -9.12 19.05 4.18
CA LEU A 65 -8.95 17.60 4.06
C LEU A 65 -10.26 16.99 3.58
N LEU A 66 -10.12 16.07 2.64
CA LEU A 66 -11.23 15.41 1.95
C LEU A 66 -11.01 13.90 2.02
N GLY A 67 -12.01 13.17 2.49
CA GLY A 67 -12.01 11.71 2.53
C GLY A 67 -12.90 11.13 1.44
N PHE A 68 -12.45 10.08 0.77
CA PHE A 68 -13.21 9.36 -0.26
C PHE A 68 -13.29 7.88 0.10
N ASN A 69 -14.50 7.34 0.27
CA ASN A 69 -14.70 5.96 0.69
C ASN A 69 -14.35 4.97 -0.44
N TYR A 70 -13.59 3.94 -0.09
CA TYR A 70 -13.28 2.80 -0.97
C TYR A 70 -13.55 1.44 -0.31
N GLY A 71 -14.35 1.41 0.76
CA GLY A 71 -14.62 0.19 1.52
C GLY A 71 -14.99 -1.01 0.64
N PRO A 72 -14.43 -2.19 0.91
CA PRO A 72 -14.76 -3.38 0.13
C PRO A 72 -16.18 -3.86 0.42
N ASP A 73 -16.77 -4.59 -0.52
CA ASP A 73 -18.07 -5.24 -0.37
C ASP A 73 -18.00 -6.57 0.39
N VAL A 74 -16.79 -7.12 0.58
CA VAL A 74 -16.51 -8.36 1.33
C VAL A 74 -15.25 -8.19 2.17
N ASP A 75 -15.03 -9.04 3.17
CA ASP A 75 -13.78 -9.04 3.92
C ASP A 75 -12.61 -9.45 2.99
N PRO A 76 -11.60 -8.57 2.77
CA PRO A 76 -10.51 -8.83 1.83
C PRO A 76 -9.58 -9.96 2.30
N ARG A 77 -9.71 -10.45 3.53
CA ARG A 77 -8.94 -11.59 4.04
C ARG A 77 -9.49 -12.93 3.57
N THR A 78 -10.71 -12.97 3.04
CA THR A 78 -11.35 -14.23 2.57
C THR A 78 -10.56 -14.93 1.47
N VAL A 79 -9.92 -14.17 0.56
CA VAL A 79 -9.09 -14.72 -0.52
C VAL A 79 -7.84 -15.45 0.00
N LEU A 80 -7.41 -15.19 1.24
CA LEU A 80 -6.20 -15.80 1.81
C LEU A 80 -6.33 -17.32 2.02
N ALA A 81 -7.56 -17.84 2.09
CA ALA A 81 -7.82 -19.27 2.13
C ALA A 81 -7.65 -19.95 0.77
N ARG A 82 -7.68 -19.20 -0.34
CA ARG A 82 -7.56 -19.70 -1.71
C ARG A 82 -6.11 -19.66 -2.15
N LYS A 83 -5.36 -20.69 -1.80
CA LYS A 83 -3.90 -20.77 -2.01
C LYS A 83 -3.47 -20.78 -3.48
N ASP A 84 -4.37 -21.11 -4.40
CA ASP A 84 -4.19 -21.07 -5.85
C ASP A 84 -4.46 -19.68 -6.46
N ARG A 85 -4.93 -18.72 -5.67
CA ARG A 85 -5.27 -17.36 -6.09
C ARG A 85 -4.39 -16.31 -5.44
N GLY A 86 -4.15 -15.21 -6.15
CA GLY A 86 -3.46 -14.04 -5.63
C GLY A 86 -4.39 -13.06 -4.92
N ALA A 87 -3.94 -12.51 -3.79
CA ALA A 87 -4.59 -11.41 -3.10
C ALA A 87 -3.97 -10.06 -3.50
N ILE A 88 -4.79 -9.18 -4.07
CA ILE A 88 -4.45 -7.78 -4.38
C ILE A 88 -5.24 -6.91 -3.41
N SER A 89 -4.57 -5.96 -2.76
CA SER A 89 -5.21 -5.05 -1.81
C SER A 89 -6.36 -4.28 -2.45
N VAL A 90 -7.44 -4.08 -1.69
CA VAL A 90 -8.72 -3.51 -2.15
C VAL A 90 -8.52 -2.23 -2.95
N TYR A 91 -7.63 -1.35 -2.50
CA TYR A 91 -7.39 -0.04 -3.13
C TYR A 91 -6.85 -0.14 -4.58
N ALA A 92 -6.32 -1.31 -4.96
CA ALA A 92 -5.63 -1.54 -6.22
C ALA A 92 -6.40 -2.44 -7.21
N GLN A 93 -7.62 -2.87 -6.85
CA GLN A 93 -8.44 -3.77 -7.67
C GLN A 93 -9.21 -3.03 -8.80
N GLY A 94 -9.28 -1.70 -8.75
CA GLY A 94 -9.94 -0.83 -9.74
C GLY A 94 -8.97 0.05 -10.53
N ASP A 95 -9.49 1.17 -11.05
CA ASP A 95 -8.69 2.27 -11.59
C ASP A 95 -7.87 2.96 -10.48
N ASP A 96 -6.81 3.66 -10.90
CA ASP A 96 -5.91 4.36 -10.02
C ASP A 96 -6.61 5.54 -9.33
N TYR A 97 -6.69 5.45 -8.01
CA TYR A 97 -7.33 6.46 -7.17
C TYR A 97 -6.67 7.84 -7.32
N HIS A 98 -5.39 7.89 -7.67
CA HIS A 98 -4.71 9.15 -7.94
C HIS A 98 -5.41 9.93 -9.06
N ASP A 99 -5.73 9.28 -10.18
CA ASP A 99 -6.37 9.94 -11.32
C ASP A 99 -7.82 10.31 -11.01
N VAL A 100 -8.54 9.37 -10.40
CA VAL A 100 -9.97 9.50 -10.09
C VAL A 100 -10.20 10.64 -9.08
N ILE A 101 -9.45 10.66 -7.99
CA ILE A 101 -9.66 11.61 -6.88
C ILE A 101 -9.00 12.95 -7.18
N LYS A 102 -7.84 12.99 -7.84
CA LYS A 102 -7.19 14.28 -8.21
C LYS A 102 -8.06 15.11 -9.14
N ALA A 103 -8.80 14.47 -10.06
CA ALA A 103 -9.77 15.16 -10.90
C ALA A 103 -10.85 15.88 -10.07
N ARG A 104 -11.36 15.22 -9.02
CA ARG A 104 -12.36 15.77 -8.09
C ARG A 104 -11.80 16.87 -7.20
N LEU A 105 -10.58 16.69 -6.68
CA LEU A 105 -9.89 17.72 -5.91
C LEU A 105 -9.69 18.99 -6.74
N LYS A 106 -9.31 18.85 -8.02
CA LYS A 106 -9.21 19.99 -8.95
C LYS A 106 -10.55 20.68 -9.20
N LEU A 107 -11.64 19.92 -9.32
CA LEU A 107 -13.00 20.49 -9.43
C LEU A 107 -13.38 21.28 -8.18
N PHE A 108 -13.13 20.70 -7.00
CA PHE A 108 -13.39 21.37 -5.72
C PHE A 108 -12.55 22.65 -5.58
N GLY A 109 -11.26 22.58 -5.87
CA GLY A 109 -10.35 23.74 -5.82
C GLY A 109 -10.76 24.86 -6.77
N ARG A 110 -11.12 24.55 -8.03
CA ARG A 110 -11.63 25.55 -8.98
C ARG A 110 -12.91 26.21 -8.51
N TRP A 111 -13.85 25.41 -8.00
CA TRP A 111 -15.09 25.93 -7.44
C TRP A 111 -14.82 26.86 -6.24
N LEU A 112 -13.89 26.48 -5.35
CA LEU A 112 -13.54 27.29 -4.19
C LEU A 112 -12.98 28.66 -4.61
N VAL A 113 -12.01 28.68 -5.54
CA VAL A 113 -11.43 29.92 -6.07
C VAL A 113 -12.49 30.78 -6.76
N ALA A 114 -13.36 30.18 -7.58
CA ALA A 114 -14.42 30.92 -8.27
C ALA A 114 -15.44 31.53 -7.29
N THR A 115 -15.67 30.90 -6.13
CA THR A 115 -16.69 31.32 -5.17
C THR A 115 -16.15 32.32 -4.13
N ALA A 116 -14.91 32.11 -3.66
CA ALA A 116 -14.34 32.82 -2.52
C ALA A 116 -13.05 33.57 -2.85
N GLY A 117 -12.52 33.47 -4.07
CA GLY A 117 -11.23 34.02 -4.46
C GLY A 117 -10.05 33.25 -3.87
N GLY A 118 -8.90 33.92 -3.79
CA GLY A 118 -7.65 33.32 -3.32
C GLY A 118 -7.08 32.27 -4.27
N ASP A 119 -6.12 31.51 -3.77
CA ASP A 119 -5.38 30.49 -4.51
C ASP A 119 -5.50 29.14 -3.82
N VAL A 120 -5.26 28.07 -4.59
CA VAL A 120 -5.28 26.70 -4.08
C VAL A 120 -4.17 25.83 -4.67
N LYS A 121 -3.69 24.85 -3.89
CA LYS A 121 -2.87 23.72 -4.35
C LYS A 121 -3.51 22.41 -3.91
N VAL A 122 -3.62 21.45 -4.83
CA VAL A 122 -4.28 20.16 -4.57
C VAL A 122 -3.26 19.03 -4.48
N PHE A 123 -3.43 18.15 -3.50
CA PHE A 123 -2.49 17.07 -3.19
C PHE A 123 -3.23 15.76 -2.91
N ILE A 124 -2.60 14.67 -3.31
CA ILE A 124 -3.01 13.30 -3.03
C ILE A 124 -1.78 12.39 -3.11
N ASP A 125 -1.39 11.76 -1.99
CA ASP A 125 -0.40 10.68 -1.82
C ASP A 125 1.02 10.94 -2.36
N THR A 126 1.15 11.23 -3.65
CA THR A 126 2.40 11.48 -4.36
C THR A 126 3.14 12.75 -3.92
N ALA A 127 2.55 13.54 -3.02
CA ALA A 127 3.12 14.80 -2.54
C ALA A 127 3.82 14.64 -1.19
N ALA A 128 4.61 15.65 -0.81
CA ALA A 128 5.19 15.74 0.52
C ALA A 128 4.18 16.25 1.55
N VAL A 129 2.96 15.71 1.57
CA VAL A 129 1.94 16.04 2.57
C VAL A 129 1.83 14.87 3.55
N MET A 130 1.54 15.16 4.81
CA MET A 130 1.14 14.14 5.78
C MET A 130 -0.37 14.17 5.96
N GLU A 131 -1.11 13.59 5.00
CA GLU A 131 -2.56 13.69 4.97
C GLU A 131 -3.22 13.09 6.21
N LYS A 132 -2.66 12.00 6.76
CA LYS A 132 -3.25 11.29 7.91
C LYS A 132 -3.31 12.14 9.19
N PRO A 133 -2.18 12.70 9.71
CA PRO A 133 -2.25 13.57 10.88
C PRO A 133 -2.99 14.89 10.60
N LEU A 134 -2.92 15.43 9.39
CA LEU A 134 -3.72 16.61 9.01
C LEU A 134 -5.23 16.31 8.98
N ALA A 135 -5.63 15.13 8.51
CA ALA A 135 -7.02 14.68 8.53
C ALA A 135 -7.53 14.49 9.96
N GLN A 136 -6.66 14.05 10.87
CA GLN A 136 -7.01 14.03 12.29
C GLN A 136 -7.20 15.43 12.87
N ALA A 137 -6.26 16.34 12.59
CA ALA A 137 -6.37 17.74 13.02
C ALA A 137 -7.63 18.44 12.48
N ALA A 138 -8.08 18.05 11.28
CA ALA A 138 -9.29 18.53 10.65
C ALA A 138 -10.57 17.78 11.06
N GLY A 139 -10.50 16.82 11.99
CA GLY A 139 -11.67 16.15 12.54
C GLY A 139 -12.26 15.02 11.67
N LEU A 140 -11.56 14.53 10.64
CA LEU A 140 -12.08 13.44 9.78
C LEU A 140 -12.06 12.06 10.49
N GLY A 141 -11.23 11.91 11.52
CA GLY A 141 -10.94 10.65 12.19
C GLY A 141 -9.65 10.74 13.00
N TRP A 142 -9.12 9.64 13.52
CA TRP A 142 -7.83 9.61 14.21
C TRP A 142 -6.87 8.64 13.53
N GLN A 143 -5.56 8.86 13.69
CA GLN A 143 -4.58 7.88 13.26
C GLN A 143 -4.59 6.69 14.22
N GLY A 144 -5.10 5.55 13.77
CA GLY A 144 -5.15 4.33 14.59
C GLY A 144 -3.75 3.74 14.85
N ARG A 145 -3.67 2.75 15.75
CA ARG A 145 -2.40 2.07 16.08
C ARG A 145 -1.69 1.44 14.88
N HIS A 146 -2.42 1.12 13.81
CA HIS A 146 -1.89 0.66 12.53
C HIS A 146 -1.45 1.79 11.58
N THR A 147 -1.35 3.03 12.07
CA THR A 147 -0.88 4.23 11.36
C THR A 147 -1.74 4.72 10.18
N ASN A 148 -2.96 4.20 9.98
CA ASN A 148 -3.93 4.72 9.00
C ASN A 148 -5.04 5.49 9.71
N LEU A 149 -5.71 6.40 8.97
CA LEU A 149 -6.85 7.14 9.50
C LEU A 149 -8.03 6.18 9.73
N VAL A 150 -8.70 6.33 10.85
CA VAL A 150 -9.92 5.61 11.23
C VAL A 150 -10.97 6.62 11.63
N SER A 151 -12.22 6.41 11.22
CA SER A 151 -13.36 7.26 11.55
C SER A 151 -14.41 6.46 12.30
N THR A 152 -15.07 7.10 13.27
CA THR A 152 -16.16 6.50 14.05
C THR A 152 -17.40 6.18 13.21
N SER A 153 -17.58 6.87 12.08
CA SER A 153 -18.74 6.72 11.19
C SER A 153 -18.46 5.97 9.89
N ARG A 154 -17.18 5.73 9.56
CA ARG A 154 -16.77 5.20 8.24
C ARG A 154 -15.67 4.12 8.28
N GLY A 155 -15.14 3.82 9.46
CA GLY A 155 -14.02 2.89 9.58
C GLY A 155 -12.73 3.45 8.98
N SER A 156 -11.88 2.58 8.43
CA SER A 156 -10.53 2.91 7.96
C SER A 156 -10.36 2.90 6.43
N TRP A 157 -11.43 2.72 5.67
CA TRP A 157 -11.38 2.59 4.20
C TRP A 157 -11.58 3.93 3.49
N MET A 158 -10.65 4.86 3.70
CA MET A 158 -10.71 6.19 3.08
C MET A 158 -9.41 6.54 2.36
N PHE A 159 -9.52 6.98 1.11
CA PHE A 159 -8.47 7.76 0.47
C PHE A 159 -8.53 9.19 1.00
N LEU A 160 -7.37 9.83 1.13
CA LEU A 160 -7.25 11.20 1.61
C LEU A 160 -6.73 12.11 0.50
N GLY A 161 -7.35 13.27 0.38
CA GLY A 161 -6.87 14.37 -0.43
C GLY A 161 -6.77 15.64 0.40
N ALA A 162 -5.84 16.51 0.03
CA ALA A 162 -5.66 17.81 0.67
C ALA A 162 -5.76 18.95 -0.35
N VAL A 163 -6.40 20.05 0.05
CA VAL A 163 -6.40 21.31 -0.67
C VAL A 163 -5.85 22.38 0.24
N PHE A 164 -4.66 22.87 -0.08
CA PHE A 164 -4.08 24.03 0.59
C PHE A 164 -4.71 25.27 -0.03
N THR A 165 -4.95 26.30 0.78
CA THR A 165 -5.49 27.57 0.27
C THR A 165 -4.93 28.78 1.01
N THR A 166 -4.85 29.93 0.32
CA THR A 166 -4.55 31.25 0.89
C THR A 166 -5.73 31.87 1.64
N LEU A 167 -6.91 31.27 1.57
CA LEU A 167 -8.07 31.71 2.33
C LEU A 167 -7.87 31.43 3.82
N ASP A 168 -8.34 32.33 4.68
CA ASP A 168 -8.43 32.14 6.13
C ASP A 168 -9.82 31.62 6.46
N LEU A 169 -9.93 30.32 6.71
CA LEU A 169 -11.19 29.62 6.90
C LEU A 169 -11.43 29.30 8.38
N PRO A 170 -12.67 29.05 8.84
CA PRO A 170 -12.88 28.48 10.18
C PRO A 170 -12.22 27.10 10.31
N ARG A 171 -11.75 26.75 11.52
CA ARG A 171 -11.07 25.47 11.81
C ARG A 171 -12.04 24.52 12.47
N ASP A 172 -12.02 23.27 12.04
CA ASP A 172 -12.75 22.20 12.72
C ASP A 172 -11.97 21.72 13.94
N ALA A 173 -12.68 21.09 14.87
CA ALA A 173 -12.05 20.49 16.05
C ALA A 173 -11.28 19.22 15.64
N SER A 174 -10.06 19.08 16.17
CA SER A 174 -9.28 17.85 16.02
C SER A 174 -10.00 16.66 16.66
N GLU A 175 -9.94 15.51 16.02
CA GLU A 175 -10.51 14.27 16.54
C GLU A 175 -9.55 13.59 17.52
N ARG A 176 -10.13 12.93 18.53
CA ARG A 176 -9.38 12.21 19.57
C ARG A 176 -9.15 10.76 19.18
N ASP A 177 -8.15 10.14 19.81
CA ASP A 177 -7.90 8.72 19.64
C ASP A 177 -9.01 7.88 20.32
N HIS A 178 -9.52 6.88 19.59
CA HIS A 178 -10.53 5.93 20.08
C HIS A 178 -10.06 4.47 20.06
N CYS A 179 -8.75 4.22 20.01
CA CYS A 179 -8.19 2.86 20.06
C CYS A 179 -8.25 2.24 21.46
N GLY A 180 -8.16 3.04 22.53
CA GLY A 180 -8.15 2.53 23.91
C GLY A 180 -7.08 1.46 24.10
N SER A 181 -7.39 0.34 24.77
CA SER A 181 -6.46 -0.80 24.92
C SER A 181 -6.43 -1.77 23.74
N CYS A 182 -7.16 -1.51 22.65
CA CYS A 182 -7.27 -2.41 21.51
C CYS A 182 -5.91 -2.65 20.83
N ARG A 183 -5.65 -3.90 20.44
CA ARG A 183 -4.44 -4.35 19.73
C ARG A 183 -4.73 -5.15 18.45
N ALA A 184 -5.99 -5.27 18.04
CA ALA A 184 -6.41 -6.17 16.96
C ALA A 184 -5.58 -6.05 15.66
N CYS A 185 -5.23 -4.83 15.25
CA CYS A 185 -4.43 -4.60 14.05
C CYS A 185 -2.94 -4.96 14.19
N LEU A 186 -2.40 -4.85 15.41
CA LEU A 186 -1.02 -5.24 15.73
C LEU A 186 -0.92 -6.77 15.74
N ASP A 187 -1.88 -7.42 16.40
CA ASP A 187 -1.93 -8.88 16.53
C ASP A 187 -2.25 -9.57 15.19
N ALA A 188 -3.02 -8.91 14.31
CA ALA A 188 -3.32 -9.40 12.97
C ALA A 188 -2.16 -9.22 11.96
N CYS A 189 -1.12 -8.45 12.27
CA CYS A 189 -0.04 -8.17 11.34
C CYS A 189 0.86 -9.41 11.14
N PRO A 190 0.91 -10.03 9.93
CA PRO A 190 1.56 -11.33 9.76
C PRO A 190 3.08 -11.33 10.01
N THR A 191 3.71 -10.17 9.90
CA THR A 191 5.16 -9.95 10.01
C THR A 191 5.56 -9.16 11.25
N ALA A 192 4.61 -8.83 12.13
CA ALA A 192 4.82 -7.93 13.25
C ALA A 192 5.54 -6.64 12.82
N ALA A 193 4.98 -5.96 11.81
CA ALA A 193 5.57 -4.74 11.23
C ALA A 193 5.39 -3.50 12.11
N PHE A 194 4.74 -3.63 13.27
CA PHE A 194 4.53 -2.54 14.22
C PHE A 194 5.39 -2.77 15.47
N PRO A 195 6.59 -2.17 15.59
CA PRO A 195 7.44 -2.33 16.77
C PRO A 195 6.76 -1.83 18.06
N ALA A 196 5.92 -0.81 17.93
CA ALA A 196 5.08 -0.27 18.97
C ALA A 196 3.80 0.28 18.34
N PRO A 197 2.73 0.51 19.11
CA PRO A 197 1.55 1.18 18.58
C PRO A 197 1.91 2.53 17.94
N TYR A 198 1.26 2.83 16.81
CA TYR A 198 1.49 4.06 16.01
C TYR A 198 2.87 4.15 15.34
N GLN A 199 3.68 3.10 15.42
CA GLN A 199 4.97 3.01 14.75
C GLN A 199 4.96 1.85 13.77
N LEU A 200 5.38 2.10 12.53
CA LEU A 200 5.49 1.10 11.48
C LEU A 200 6.95 0.98 11.06
N ASP A 201 7.50 -0.23 11.07
CA ASP A 201 8.73 -0.55 10.33
C ASP A 201 8.32 -1.01 8.92
N ALA A 202 8.47 -0.12 7.92
CA ALA A 202 8.03 -0.43 6.57
C ALA A 202 8.77 -1.64 6.00
N ARG A 203 10.04 -1.87 6.41
CA ARG A 203 10.86 -3.00 5.92
C ARG A 203 10.23 -4.36 6.22
N ARG A 204 9.36 -4.44 7.23
CA ARG A 204 8.61 -5.64 7.63
C ARG A 204 7.20 -5.66 7.05
N CYS A 205 6.67 -4.53 6.60
CA CYS A 205 5.29 -4.40 6.12
C CYS A 205 5.11 -5.09 4.77
N ILE A 206 4.16 -6.01 4.67
CA ILE A 206 3.86 -6.72 3.40
C ILE A 206 3.51 -5.73 2.27
N SER A 207 2.83 -4.63 2.59
CA SER A 207 2.52 -3.59 1.59
C SER A 207 3.80 -2.99 1.00
N TYR A 208 4.77 -2.62 1.83
CA TYR A 208 6.08 -2.15 1.36
C TYR A 208 6.85 -3.25 0.61
N LEU A 209 6.90 -4.48 1.16
CA LEU A 209 7.65 -5.60 0.56
C LEU A 209 7.16 -5.93 -0.84
N THR A 210 5.85 -5.88 -1.06
CA THR A 210 5.23 -6.21 -2.34
C THR A 210 5.24 -5.06 -3.34
N ILE A 211 5.38 -3.80 -2.90
CA ILE A 211 5.23 -2.63 -3.78
C ILE A 211 6.51 -1.82 -3.94
N GLU A 212 7.13 -1.43 -2.82
CA GLU A 212 8.23 -0.46 -2.81
C GLU A 212 9.60 -1.16 -2.81
N HIS A 213 9.72 -2.30 -2.11
CA HIS A 213 10.97 -3.04 -2.02
C HIS A 213 11.40 -3.58 -3.37
N LYS A 214 12.62 -3.20 -3.80
CA LYS A 214 13.13 -3.53 -5.14
C LYS A 214 13.83 -4.89 -5.21
N GLY A 215 14.43 -5.32 -4.10
CA GLY A 215 15.28 -6.50 -4.02
C GLY A 215 14.54 -7.82 -3.83
N ALA A 216 15.29 -8.85 -3.47
CA ALA A 216 14.72 -10.13 -3.02
C ALA A 216 14.11 -9.94 -1.63
N ILE A 217 12.83 -10.30 -1.48
CA ILE A 217 12.15 -10.23 -0.17
C ILE A 217 12.90 -11.16 0.81
N PRO A 218 13.24 -10.71 2.03
CA PRO A 218 13.93 -11.55 3.01
C PRO A 218 13.19 -12.87 3.28
N HIS A 219 13.94 -13.97 3.41
CA HIS A 219 13.38 -15.32 3.55
C HIS A 219 12.39 -15.44 4.72
N GLU A 220 12.67 -14.79 5.85
CA GLU A 220 11.81 -14.80 7.04
C GLU A 220 10.38 -14.30 6.77
N PHE A 221 10.20 -13.42 5.78
CA PHE A 221 8.89 -12.84 5.47
C PHE A 221 8.15 -13.61 4.39
N ARG A 222 8.83 -14.37 3.51
CA ARG A 222 8.18 -15.03 2.37
C ARG A 222 7.03 -15.96 2.78
N PRO A 223 7.17 -16.85 3.79
CA PRO A 223 6.04 -17.64 4.26
C PRO A 223 4.89 -16.80 4.82
N ARG A 224 5.20 -15.65 5.43
CA ARG A 224 4.23 -14.74 6.05
C ARG A 224 3.42 -13.93 5.04
N LEU A 225 3.92 -13.77 3.80
CA LEU A 225 3.16 -13.13 2.72
C LEU A 225 1.90 -13.93 2.37
N GLY A 226 1.92 -15.26 2.53
CA GLY A 226 0.85 -16.12 2.02
C GLY A 226 0.69 -15.91 0.52
N ASN A 227 -0.54 -15.63 0.08
CA ASN A 227 -0.85 -15.30 -1.31
C ASN A 227 -1.01 -13.79 -1.59
N ARG A 228 -0.51 -12.90 -0.72
CA ARG A 228 -0.55 -11.44 -0.93
C ARG A 228 0.49 -11.03 -1.97
N ILE A 229 0.03 -10.67 -3.16
CA ILE A 229 0.87 -10.35 -4.31
C ILE A 229 1.02 -8.86 -4.59
N TYR A 230 0.15 -8.01 -4.01
CA TYR A 230 0.24 -6.55 -4.09
C TYR A 230 -0.51 -5.89 -2.93
N GLY A 231 0.19 -5.23 -2.02
CA GLY A 231 -0.42 -4.59 -0.85
C GLY A 231 -0.82 -5.59 0.25
N CYS A 232 -1.36 -5.07 1.36
CA CYS A 232 -1.87 -5.88 2.47
C CYS A 232 -2.94 -5.09 3.23
N ASP A 233 -4.08 -5.74 3.48
CA ASP A 233 -5.26 -5.14 4.09
C ASP A 233 -5.54 -5.61 5.52
N ASP A 234 -4.76 -6.57 6.02
CA ASP A 234 -5.02 -7.28 7.28
C ASP A 234 -5.21 -6.35 8.47
N CYS A 235 -4.31 -5.37 8.64
CA CYS A 235 -4.35 -4.45 9.77
C CYS A 235 -5.53 -3.47 9.70
N LEU A 236 -6.01 -3.15 8.49
CA LEU A 236 -7.25 -2.39 8.30
C LEU A 236 -8.43 -3.30 8.60
N ALA A 237 -8.55 -4.44 7.93
CA ALA A 237 -9.67 -5.38 8.06
C ALA A 237 -9.88 -5.88 9.50
N ALA A 238 -8.81 -5.99 10.31
CA ALA A 238 -8.90 -6.36 11.72
C ALA A 238 -9.41 -5.23 12.64
N CYS A 239 -9.47 -3.98 12.17
CA CYS A 239 -9.90 -2.84 12.99
C CYS A 239 -11.40 -2.96 13.35
N PRO A 240 -11.78 -2.96 14.64
CA PRO A 240 -13.17 -3.14 15.06
C PRO A 240 -14.08 -1.98 14.64
N TRP A 241 -13.51 -0.81 14.32
CA TRP A 241 -14.25 0.33 13.79
C TRP A 241 -14.76 0.11 12.36
N ASN A 242 -14.25 -0.89 11.64
CA ASN A 242 -14.78 -1.26 10.33
C ASN A 242 -16.16 -1.91 10.36
N LYS A 243 -16.72 -2.20 11.56
CA LYS A 243 -18.15 -2.50 11.69
C LYS A 243 -19.06 -1.35 11.24
N PHE A 244 -18.54 -0.12 11.21
CA PHE A 244 -19.23 1.07 10.70
C PHE A 244 -18.84 1.41 9.26
N ALA A 245 -17.96 0.63 8.62
CA ALA A 245 -17.56 0.90 7.26
C ALA A 245 -18.69 0.57 6.28
N GLN A 246 -18.67 1.28 5.15
CA GLN A 246 -19.63 1.11 4.06
C GLN A 246 -18.89 0.73 2.79
N ALA A 247 -19.54 -0.04 1.92
CA ALA A 247 -18.99 -0.32 0.59
C ALA A 247 -18.79 0.98 -0.20
N GLY A 248 -17.69 1.08 -0.95
CA GLY A 248 -17.42 2.17 -1.86
C GLY A 248 -18.45 2.21 -2.99
N ARG A 249 -18.78 3.42 -3.46
CA ARG A 249 -19.81 3.67 -4.50
C ARG A 249 -19.25 4.08 -5.85
N GLU A 250 -17.95 4.33 -5.94
CA GLU A 250 -17.30 4.79 -7.17
C GLU A 250 -17.02 3.61 -8.10
N ALA A 251 -17.74 3.53 -9.22
CA ALA A 251 -17.60 2.45 -10.20
C ALA A 251 -16.18 2.31 -10.75
N LYS A 252 -15.42 3.40 -10.93
CA LYS A 252 -14.03 3.33 -11.39
C LYS A 252 -13.09 2.68 -10.37
N LEU A 253 -13.39 2.81 -9.07
CA LEU A 253 -12.60 2.23 -7.98
C LEU A 253 -13.10 0.84 -7.58
N ALA A 254 -14.27 0.42 -8.08
CA ALA A 254 -14.79 -0.90 -7.83
C ALA A 254 -13.86 -1.98 -8.40
N ALA A 255 -13.76 -3.09 -7.69
CA ALA A 255 -12.92 -4.20 -8.06
C ALA A 255 -13.31 -4.76 -9.43
N ARG A 256 -12.34 -4.85 -10.35
CA ARG A 256 -12.50 -5.58 -11.60
C ARG A 256 -12.59 -7.07 -11.28
N GLN A 257 -13.54 -7.79 -11.88
CA GLN A 257 -13.78 -9.21 -11.55
C GLN A 257 -12.49 -10.06 -11.65
N GLY A 258 -11.68 -9.85 -12.68
CA GLY A 258 -10.40 -10.55 -12.85
C GLY A 258 -9.31 -10.19 -11.84
N LEU A 259 -9.46 -9.15 -11.02
CA LEU A 259 -8.47 -8.72 -10.02
C LEU A 259 -8.87 -9.03 -8.57
N ARG A 260 -10.07 -9.60 -8.34
CA ARG A 260 -10.55 -9.97 -6.99
C ARG A 260 -9.82 -11.17 -6.40
N ALA A 261 -9.62 -12.20 -7.23
CA ALA A 261 -8.93 -13.43 -6.86
C ALA A 261 -8.32 -14.09 -8.12
N PRO A 262 -7.39 -13.43 -8.83
CA PRO A 262 -6.75 -13.96 -10.04
C PRO A 262 -5.97 -15.24 -9.77
N GLU A 263 -5.93 -16.15 -10.74
CA GLU A 263 -5.19 -17.41 -10.60
C GLU A 263 -3.68 -17.19 -10.63
N LEU A 264 -2.94 -17.79 -9.70
CA LEU A 264 -1.49 -17.65 -9.67
C LEU A 264 -0.83 -18.21 -10.94
N GLY A 265 -1.34 -19.33 -11.46
CA GLY A 265 -0.86 -19.95 -12.70
C GLY A 265 -1.06 -19.09 -13.94
N GLU A 266 -2.09 -18.26 -13.99
CA GLU A 266 -2.29 -17.29 -15.07
C GLU A 266 -1.36 -16.08 -14.90
N LEU A 267 -1.28 -15.54 -13.68
CA LEU A 267 -0.48 -14.36 -13.39
C LEU A 267 1.02 -14.57 -13.63
N VAL A 268 1.56 -15.75 -13.31
CA VAL A 268 2.99 -16.06 -13.45
C VAL A 268 3.45 -16.13 -14.93
N ARG A 269 2.50 -16.24 -15.86
CA ARG A 269 2.74 -16.27 -17.31
C ARG A 269 2.80 -14.88 -17.96
N LEU A 270 2.52 -13.81 -17.21
CA LEU A 270 2.53 -12.46 -17.77
C LEU A 270 3.94 -12.05 -18.22
N ASP A 271 4.06 -11.69 -19.49
CA ASP A 271 5.16 -10.90 -20.03
C ASP A 271 4.91 -9.38 -19.81
N ASP A 272 5.85 -8.52 -20.22
CA ASP A 272 5.69 -7.07 -20.01
C ASP A 272 4.47 -6.48 -20.76
N PRO A 273 4.21 -6.82 -22.06
CA PRO A 273 3.01 -6.38 -22.76
C PRO A 273 1.70 -6.80 -22.08
N SER A 274 1.54 -8.08 -21.73
CA SER A 274 0.32 -8.60 -21.09
C SER A 274 0.13 -8.06 -19.67
N PHE A 275 1.22 -7.90 -18.90
CA PHE A 275 1.19 -7.22 -17.60
C PHE A 275 0.67 -5.79 -17.73
N ARG A 276 1.20 -5.01 -18.68
CA ARG A 276 0.76 -3.63 -18.93
C ARG A 276 -0.69 -3.55 -19.38
N ALA A 277 -1.12 -4.50 -20.21
CA ALA A 277 -2.51 -4.59 -20.67
C ALA A 277 -3.46 -4.84 -19.49
N LEU A 278 -3.19 -5.89 -18.68
CA LEU A 278 -4.02 -6.28 -17.53
C LEU A 278 -4.15 -5.15 -16.50
N PHE A 279 -3.03 -4.49 -16.17
CA PHE A 279 -3.00 -3.41 -15.18
C PHE A 279 -3.12 -2.01 -15.78
N THR A 280 -3.75 -1.90 -16.96
CA THR A 280 -4.07 -0.59 -17.55
C THR A 280 -4.91 0.23 -16.57
N LYS A 281 -4.51 1.48 -16.34
CA LYS A 281 -5.10 2.41 -15.36
C LYS A 281 -5.13 1.91 -13.92
N SER A 282 -4.43 0.83 -13.56
CA SER A 282 -4.36 0.33 -12.18
C SER A 282 -3.08 0.81 -11.51
N PRO A 283 -3.09 1.09 -10.19
CA PRO A 283 -1.89 1.47 -9.46
C PRO A 283 -0.86 0.33 -9.42
N VAL A 284 -1.26 -0.93 -9.70
CA VAL A 284 -0.35 -2.07 -9.80
C VAL A 284 0.71 -1.86 -10.88
N LYS A 285 0.40 -1.10 -11.95
CA LYS A 285 1.35 -0.84 -13.04
C LYS A 285 2.68 -0.25 -12.55
N ARG A 286 2.70 0.48 -11.43
CA ARG A 286 3.90 1.11 -10.87
C ARG A 286 4.95 0.12 -10.35
N VAL A 287 4.54 -1.10 -9.98
CA VAL A 287 5.48 -2.11 -9.48
C VAL A 287 6.29 -2.73 -10.63
N GLY A 288 5.74 -2.74 -11.85
CA GLY A 288 6.35 -3.38 -13.00
C GLY A 288 6.30 -4.92 -12.95
N ARG A 289 6.46 -5.55 -14.11
CA ARG A 289 6.31 -7.01 -14.31
C ARG A 289 7.19 -7.81 -13.34
N ASP A 290 8.48 -7.53 -13.29
CA ASP A 290 9.43 -8.40 -12.59
C ASP A 290 9.17 -8.52 -11.09
N ARG A 291 8.90 -7.40 -10.42
CA ARG A 291 8.57 -7.39 -8.99
C ARG A 291 7.18 -7.97 -8.73
N PHE A 292 6.24 -7.80 -9.66
CA PHE A 292 4.94 -8.45 -9.57
C PHE A 292 5.08 -9.98 -9.68
N ILE A 293 5.80 -10.49 -10.68
CA ILE A 293 6.05 -11.93 -10.87
C ILE A 293 6.85 -12.51 -9.70
N ARG A 294 7.82 -11.77 -9.14
CA ARG A 294 8.50 -12.15 -7.88
C ARG A 294 7.49 -12.43 -6.76
N ASN A 295 6.52 -11.55 -6.57
CA ASN A 295 5.50 -11.73 -5.53
C ASN A 295 4.59 -12.93 -5.84
N VAL A 296 4.22 -13.12 -7.11
CA VAL A 296 3.43 -14.27 -7.56
C VAL A 296 4.19 -15.58 -7.33
N LEU A 297 5.49 -15.65 -7.63
CA LEU A 297 6.32 -16.82 -7.36
C LEU A 297 6.43 -17.14 -5.87
N ILE A 298 6.50 -16.11 -5.01
CA ILE A 298 6.44 -16.30 -3.56
C ILE A 298 5.08 -16.89 -3.14
N ALA A 299 3.98 -16.38 -3.70
CA ALA A 299 2.65 -16.94 -3.45
C ALA A 299 2.53 -18.39 -3.96
N ILE A 300 3.12 -18.71 -5.12
CA ILE A 300 3.20 -20.07 -5.67
C ILE A 300 3.96 -21.00 -4.70
N GLY A 301 5.14 -20.61 -4.22
CA GLY A 301 5.87 -21.41 -3.22
C GLY A 301 5.07 -21.62 -1.93
N ASN A 302 4.31 -20.60 -1.49
CA ASN A 302 3.43 -20.69 -0.32
C ASN A 302 2.17 -21.53 -0.54
N SER A 303 1.79 -21.81 -1.79
CA SER A 303 0.55 -22.50 -2.11
C SER A 303 0.58 -23.98 -1.70
N GLY A 304 1.76 -24.60 -1.78
CA GLY A 304 1.94 -26.05 -1.67
C GLY A 304 1.43 -26.82 -2.88
N ASP A 305 1.03 -26.14 -3.95
CA ASP A 305 0.53 -26.77 -5.18
C ASP A 305 1.70 -27.16 -6.09
N VAL A 306 2.00 -28.46 -6.10
CA VAL A 306 3.12 -29.04 -6.86
C VAL A 306 2.94 -28.86 -8.38
N GLU A 307 1.71 -28.72 -8.86
CA GLU A 307 1.43 -28.52 -10.29
C GLU A 307 1.94 -27.16 -10.78
N LEU A 308 2.04 -26.16 -9.89
CA LEU A 308 2.58 -24.84 -10.21
C LEU A 308 4.11 -24.82 -10.28
N ALA A 309 4.80 -25.90 -9.86
CA ALA A 309 6.25 -25.98 -9.94
C ALA A 309 6.77 -25.89 -11.40
N VAL A 310 5.97 -26.36 -12.37
CA VAL A 310 6.32 -26.25 -13.80
C VAL A 310 6.50 -24.80 -14.25
N GLU A 311 5.69 -23.87 -13.73
CA GLU A 311 5.79 -22.45 -14.06
C GLU A 311 7.01 -21.80 -13.43
N ALA A 312 7.34 -22.19 -12.19
CA ALA A 312 8.56 -21.73 -11.54
C ALA A 312 9.81 -22.28 -12.25
N GLU A 313 9.83 -23.55 -12.67
CA GLU A 313 10.94 -24.15 -13.42
C GLU A 313 11.15 -23.43 -14.75
N ARG A 314 10.07 -23.13 -15.50
CA ARG A 314 10.14 -22.33 -16.74
C ARG A 314 10.81 -20.96 -16.53
N LEU A 315 10.53 -20.31 -15.39
CA LEU A 315 11.05 -18.98 -15.09
C LEU A 315 12.51 -18.96 -14.57
N LEU A 316 13.15 -20.12 -14.39
CA LEU A 316 14.60 -20.18 -14.16
C LEU A 316 15.41 -19.65 -15.35
N ALA A 317 14.82 -19.58 -16.54
CA ALA A 317 15.45 -19.01 -17.74
C ALA A 317 15.08 -17.54 -18.00
N ASP A 318 14.30 -16.89 -17.11
CA ASP A 318 13.89 -15.50 -17.31
C ASP A 318 15.10 -14.54 -17.29
N PRO A 319 15.16 -13.50 -18.15
CA PRO A 319 16.26 -12.53 -18.15
C PRO A 319 16.40 -11.79 -16.80
N SER A 320 15.33 -11.66 -16.03
CA SER A 320 15.32 -10.98 -14.75
C SER A 320 15.90 -11.84 -13.63
N ALA A 321 16.99 -11.39 -13.01
CA ALA A 321 17.57 -12.04 -11.84
C ALA A 321 16.59 -12.12 -10.66
N THR A 322 15.73 -11.12 -10.50
CA THR A 322 14.68 -11.10 -9.47
C THR A 322 13.68 -12.23 -9.64
N ILE A 323 13.28 -12.52 -10.88
CA ILE A 323 12.36 -13.62 -11.20
C ILE A 323 13.06 -14.96 -10.99
N ARG A 324 14.27 -15.15 -11.54
CA ARG A 324 15.02 -16.41 -11.39
C ARG A 324 15.25 -16.79 -9.93
N GLY A 325 15.60 -15.80 -9.10
CA GLY A 325 15.78 -15.99 -7.66
C GLY A 325 14.49 -16.43 -6.95
N ALA A 326 13.38 -15.73 -7.19
CA ALA A 326 12.08 -16.11 -6.61
C ALA A 326 11.59 -17.48 -7.11
N ALA A 327 11.90 -17.84 -8.36
CA ALA A 327 11.57 -19.14 -8.93
C ALA A 327 12.35 -20.27 -8.24
N ALA A 328 13.66 -20.10 -8.02
CA ALA A 328 14.47 -21.05 -7.26
C ALA A 328 13.91 -21.27 -5.85
N TRP A 329 13.49 -20.20 -5.16
CA TRP A 329 12.86 -20.32 -3.85
C TRP A 329 11.52 -21.06 -3.90
N ALA A 330 10.65 -20.75 -4.87
CA ALA A 330 9.35 -21.41 -5.02
C ALA A 330 9.52 -22.92 -5.26
N LEU A 331 10.47 -23.30 -6.13
CA LEU A 331 10.82 -24.70 -6.39
C LEU A 331 11.32 -25.42 -5.14
N ALA A 332 12.09 -24.75 -4.29
CA ALA A 332 12.54 -25.31 -3.02
C ALA A 332 11.38 -25.62 -2.06
N GLN A 333 10.24 -24.91 -2.19
CA GLN A 333 9.05 -25.17 -1.37
C GLN A 333 8.17 -26.29 -1.95
N LEU A 334 8.14 -26.43 -3.29
CA LEU A 334 7.17 -27.29 -3.98
C LEU A 334 7.73 -28.65 -4.39
N LEU A 335 9.04 -28.75 -4.64
CA LEU A 335 9.64 -29.96 -5.18
C LEU A 335 10.23 -30.86 -4.08
N PRO A 336 10.24 -32.18 -4.29
CA PRO A 336 11.04 -33.09 -3.48
C PRO A 336 12.53 -32.70 -3.47
N PRO A 337 13.26 -32.94 -2.36
CA PRO A 337 14.66 -32.54 -2.22
C PRO A 337 15.58 -33.02 -3.36
N GLU A 338 15.37 -34.24 -3.86
CA GLU A 338 16.15 -34.83 -4.95
C GLU A 338 15.95 -34.10 -6.29
N ARG A 339 14.70 -33.71 -6.60
CA ARG A 339 14.40 -32.98 -7.84
C ARG A 339 14.92 -31.55 -7.75
N PHE A 340 14.78 -30.91 -6.60
CA PHE A 340 15.35 -29.58 -6.36
C PHE A 340 16.88 -29.59 -6.46
N ALA A 341 17.55 -30.59 -5.87
CA ALA A 341 19.01 -30.74 -5.93
C ALA A 341 19.51 -30.92 -7.37
N ALA A 342 18.81 -31.70 -8.19
CA ALA A 342 19.13 -31.86 -9.61
C ALA A 342 19.03 -30.52 -10.37
N LEU A 343 17.93 -29.76 -10.18
CA LEU A 343 17.76 -28.44 -10.80
C LEU A 343 18.84 -27.46 -10.33
N LYS A 344 19.14 -27.43 -9.03
CA LYS A 344 20.21 -26.61 -8.45
C LYS A 344 21.55 -26.90 -9.11
N ALA A 345 21.92 -28.18 -9.26
CA ALA A 345 23.19 -28.56 -9.88
C ALA A 345 23.28 -28.07 -11.33
N SER A 346 22.20 -28.17 -12.10
CA SER A 346 22.16 -27.74 -13.50
C SER A 346 22.21 -26.22 -13.70
N HIS A 347 21.60 -25.43 -12.80
CA HIS A 347 21.46 -23.99 -12.97
C HIS A 347 22.53 -23.18 -12.23
N LEU A 348 22.99 -23.64 -11.07
CA LEU A 348 23.90 -22.87 -10.21
C LEU A 348 25.28 -22.64 -10.85
N ALA A 349 25.77 -23.61 -11.63
CA ALA A 349 27.06 -23.50 -12.31
C ALA A 349 27.11 -22.36 -13.33
N GLY A 350 25.99 -22.14 -14.05
CA GLY A 350 25.87 -21.12 -15.10
C GLY A 350 25.32 -19.77 -14.63
N GLU A 351 24.85 -19.65 -13.39
CA GLU A 351 24.22 -18.40 -12.90
C GLU A 351 25.28 -17.34 -12.55
N PRO A 352 25.32 -16.19 -13.26
CA PRO A 352 26.27 -15.12 -13.00
C PRO A 352 25.86 -14.24 -11.82
N HIS A 353 24.56 -14.16 -11.49
CA HIS A 353 24.07 -13.22 -10.49
C HIS A 353 24.19 -13.80 -9.08
N GLN A 354 25.05 -13.19 -8.24
CA GLN A 354 25.30 -13.65 -6.87
C GLN A 354 24.03 -13.75 -6.03
N GLY A 355 23.10 -12.80 -6.17
CA GLY A 355 21.82 -12.85 -5.48
C GLY A 355 20.99 -14.11 -5.83
N VAL A 356 21.01 -14.55 -7.09
CA VAL A 356 20.26 -15.76 -7.50
C VAL A 356 20.98 -17.01 -6.99
N ARG A 357 22.31 -17.02 -6.98
CA ARG A 357 23.10 -18.11 -6.38
C ARG A 357 22.77 -18.30 -4.89
N ALA A 358 22.53 -17.20 -4.16
CA ALA A 358 22.14 -17.25 -2.75
C ALA A 358 20.75 -17.88 -2.55
N GLU A 359 19.81 -17.65 -3.47
CA GLU A 359 18.46 -18.25 -3.44
C GLU A 359 18.51 -19.79 -3.55
N TRP A 360 19.39 -20.31 -4.41
CA TRP A 360 19.68 -21.74 -4.49
C TRP A 360 20.36 -22.30 -3.24
N GLY A 361 21.07 -21.44 -2.50
CA GLY A 361 21.80 -21.77 -1.28
C GLY A 361 20.89 -22.20 -0.13
N GLY A 362 19.60 -21.82 -0.17
CA GLY A 362 18.66 -22.15 0.90
C GLY A 362 19.22 -21.70 2.25
N VAL A 363 19.60 -20.41 2.36
CA VAL A 363 20.13 -19.90 3.63
C VAL A 363 18.96 -19.78 4.61
N ALA A 364 18.72 -20.86 5.34
CA ALA A 364 18.73 -20.81 6.80
C ALA A 364 20.21 -20.86 7.21
N ALA A 365 20.84 -19.69 7.29
CA ALA A 365 21.96 -19.52 8.21
C ALA A 365 21.32 -19.02 9.49
N GLU A 366 21.67 -19.69 10.58
CA GLU A 366 21.19 -19.48 11.95
C GLU A 366 21.08 -18.01 12.37
#